data_AF-A0A3M1WM03-F1
#
_entry.id   AF-A0A3M1WM03-F1
#
_cell.length_a   1.000
_cell.length_b   1.000
_cell.length_c   1.000
_cell.angle_alpha   90.00
_cell.angle_beta   90.00
_cell.angle_gamma   90.00
#
_symmetry.space_group_name_H-M   'P 1'
#
loop_
_entity.id
_entity.type
_entity.pdbx_description
1 polymer ?
#
loop_
_entity_poly.entity_id
_entity_poly.type
_entity_poly.pdbx_seq_one_letter_code
_entity_poly.pdbx_strand_id
1 'polypeptide(L)'
;MARVKLLSEEHVTGTVKEIYEDIKRTFGLPFVPNLFKAMAVHPAYLRTTWDRFKVIMGPGKLDPKTKEFLALAVSTVNNCEYCINAHTAQLRRMGVSEEELVEGLAVVDLFCGINKFLDGLRVESDLK
;
A
#
# COMPACT_ATOMS: atom_id res chain seq x y z
N MET A 1 0.23 -9.51 -16.95
CA MET A 1 -1.24 -9.70 -16.95
C MET A 1 -1.67 -10.39 -15.66
N ALA A 2 -2.89 -10.12 -15.17
CA ALA A 2 -3.41 -10.76 -13.96
C ALA A 2 -3.65 -12.27 -14.17
N ARG A 3 -3.39 -13.08 -13.15
CA ARG A 3 -3.60 -14.55 -13.18
C ARG A 3 -5.00 -14.98 -12.75
N VAL A 4 -5.85 -14.03 -12.37
CA VAL A 4 -7.25 -14.22 -11.98
C VAL A 4 -8.12 -13.24 -12.74
N LYS A 5 -9.41 -13.56 -12.89
CA LYS A 5 -10.39 -12.65 -13.47
C LYS A 5 -10.50 -11.40 -12.57
N LEU A 6 -10.31 -10.23 -13.17
CA LEU A 6 -10.63 -8.97 -12.51
C LEU A 6 -12.12 -8.71 -12.71
N LEU A 7 -12.89 -8.68 -11.61
CA LEU A 7 -14.33 -8.40 -11.71
C LEU A 7 -14.56 -6.91 -11.99
N SER A 8 -15.01 -6.60 -13.19
CA SER A 8 -15.32 -5.22 -13.59
C SER A 8 -16.52 -4.68 -12.84
N GLU A 9 -16.57 -3.35 -12.71
CA GLU A 9 -17.56 -2.65 -11.89
C GLU A 9 -18.99 -2.79 -12.44
N GLU A 10 -19.13 -3.01 -13.74
CA GLU A 10 -20.43 -3.20 -14.42
C GLU A 10 -21.09 -4.55 -14.11
N HIS A 11 -20.29 -5.57 -13.75
CA HIS A 11 -20.76 -6.95 -13.59
C HIS A 11 -20.86 -7.40 -12.13
N VAL A 12 -20.70 -6.48 -11.16
CA VAL A 12 -20.80 -6.78 -9.73
C VAL A 12 -22.14 -6.34 -9.15
N THR A 13 -22.70 -7.18 -8.29
CA THR A 13 -23.98 -6.93 -7.59
C THR A 13 -23.84 -7.22 -6.09
N GLY A 14 -24.87 -6.85 -5.32
CA GLY A 14 -24.92 -7.10 -3.87
C GLY A 14 -23.71 -6.56 -3.12
N THR A 15 -23.19 -7.37 -2.20
CA THR A 15 -22.08 -7.00 -1.30
C THR A 15 -20.86 -6.49 -2.05
N VAL A 16 -20.44 -7.09 -3.17
CA VAL A 16 -19.23 -6.62 -3.89
C VAL A 16 -19.40 -5.20 -4.42
N LYS A 17 -20.60 -4.87 -4.92
CA LYS A 17 -20.91 -3.53 -5.42
C LYS A 17 -20.85 -2.49 -4.29
N GLU A 18 -21.41 -2.80 -3.12
CA GLU A 18 -21.35 -1.92 -1.94
C GLU A 18 -19.92 -1.63 -1.51
N ILE A 19 -19.06 -2.66 -1.52
CA ILE A 19 -17.64 -2.51 -1.19
C ILE A 19 -16.92 -1.63 -2.21
N TYR A 20 -17.19 -1.83 -3.49
CA TYR A 20 -16.60 -1.04 -4.57
C TYR A 20 -16.96 0.44 -4.47
N GLU A 21 -18.21 0.77 -4.15
CA GLU A 21 -18.63 2.16 -3.92
C GLU A 21 -17.93 2.78 -2.71
N ASP A 22 -17.76 2.02 -1.62
CA ASP A 22 -17.00 2.50 -0.45
C ASP A 22 -15.51 2.74 -0.78
N ILE A 23 -14.90 1.86 -1.59
CA ILE A 23 -13.51 2.02 -2.05
C ILE A 23 -13.35 3.31 -2.87
N LYS A 24 -14.23 3.54 -3.86
CA LYS A 24 -14.19 4.75 -4.70
C LYS A 24 -14.32 6.02 -3.87
N ARG A 25 -15.31 6.04 -2.96
CA ARG A 25 -15.53 7.16 -2.05
C ARG A 25 -14.33 7.42 -1.15
N THR A 26 -13.76 6.37 -0.57
CA THR A 26 -12.64 6.48 0.39
C THR A 26 -11.37 7.00 -0.27
N PHE A 27 -11.03 6.54 -1.47
CA PHE A 27 -9.86 7.04 -2.19
C PHE A 27 -10.11 8.29 -3.03
N GLY A 28 -11.36 8.75 -3.15
CA GLY A 28 -11.75 9.81 -4.07
C GLY A 28 -11.36 9.48 -5.52
N LEU A 29 -11.51 8.23 -5.93
CA LEU A 29 -11.19 7.75 -7.28
C LEU A 29 -12.47 7.42 -8.06
N PRO A 30 -12.54 7.72 -9.36
CA PRO A 30 -13.70 7.38 -10.18
C PRO A 30 -13.77 5.88 -10.55
N PHE A 31 -12.76 5.10 -10.16
CA PHE A 31 -12.65 3.67 -10.44
C PHE A 31 -12.13 2.90 -9.23
N VAL A 32 -12.38 1.59 -9.21
CA VAL A 32 -11.83 0.68 -8.19
C VAL A 32 -10.45 0.16 -8.63
N PRO A 33 -9.39 0.27 -7.80
CA PRO A 33 -8.07 -0.28 -8.12
C PRO A 33 -8.09 -1.79 -8.39
N ASN A 34 -7.22 -2.26 -9.28
CA ASN A 34 -7.18 -3.66 -9.72
C ASN A 34 -6.92 -4.66 -8.58
N LEU A 35 -6.23 -4.25 -7.51
CA LEU A 35 -6.07 -5.03 -6.28
C LEU A 35 -7.42 -5.54 -5.75
N PHE A 36 -8.40 -4.64 -5.59
CA PHE A 36 -9.72 -5.01 -5.06
C PHE A 36 -10.53 -5.79 -6.09
N LYS A 37 -10.35 -5.47 -7.39
CA LYS A 37 -10.97 -6.23 -8.49
C LYS A 37 -10.52 -7.68 -8.56
N ALA A 38 -9.26 -7.94 -8.20
CA ALA A 38 -8.73 -9.29 -8.10
C ALA A 38 -9.28 -10.04 -6.88
N MET A 39 -9.46 -9.37 -5.73
CA MET A 39 -10.01 -9.97 -4.52
C MET A 39 -11.51 -10.26 -4.63
N ALA A 40 -12.22 -9.53 -5.49
CA ALA A 40 -13.68 -9.59 -5.59
C ALA A 40 -14.25 -10.96 -6.00
N VAL A 41 -13.44 -11.83 -6.62
CA VAL A 41 -13.83 -13.23 -6.86
C VAL A 41 -14.12 -13.99 -5.56
N HIS A 42 -13.64 -13.49 -4.42
CA HIS A 42 -13.94 -13.98 -3.07
C HIS A 42 -14.49 -12.83 -2.20
N PRO A 43 -15.81 -12.57 -2.19
CA PRO A 43 -16.41 -11.40 -1.54
C PRO A 43 -16.10 -11.25 -0.04
N ALA A 44 -16.11 -12.34 0.72
CA ALA A 44 -15.77 -12.30 2.15
C ALA A 44 -14.30 -11.90 2.40
N TYR A 45 -13.37 -12.33 1.55
CA TYR A 45 -11.97 -11.93 1.62
C TYR A 45 -11.78 -10.46 1.23
N LEU A 46 -12.47 -10.00 0.18
CA LEU A 46 -12.49 -8.57 -0.17
C LEU A 46 -13.03 -7.72 0.98
N ARG A 47 -14.12 -8.16 1.64
CA ARG A 47 -14.72 -7.43 2.78
C ARG A 47 -13.73 -7.28 3.93
N THR A 48 -13.22 -8.40 4.41
CA THR A 48 -12.31 -8.43 5.56
C THR A 48 -11.03 -7.65 5.29
N THR A 49 -10.48 -7.75 4.07
CA THR A 49 -9.31 -6.98 3.65
C THR A 49 -9.59 -5.48 3.63
N TRP A 50 -10.75 -5.05 3.10
CA TRP A 50 -11.11 -3.64 3.05
C TRP A 50 -11.37 -3.04 4.44
N ASP A 51 -12.03 -3.76 5.34
CA ASP A 51 -12.23 -3.29 6.72
C ASP A 51 -10.90 -3.13 7.45
N ARG A 52 -10.03 -4.13 7.32
CA ARG A 52 -8.67 -4.05 7.87
C ARG A 52 -7.89 -2.88 7.28
N PHE A 53 -8.00 -2.65 5.96
CA PHE A 53 -7.36 -1.51 5.31
C PHE A 53 -7.82 -0.19 5.91
N LYS A 54 -9.13 0.03 6.05
CA LYS A 54 -9.67 1.28 6.63
C LYS A 54 -9.22 1.49 8.08
N VAL A 55 -9.15 0.44 8.89
CA VAL A 55 -8.67 0.54 10.28
C VAL A 55 -7.18 0.92 10.32
N ILE A 56 -6.36 0.31 9.48
CA ILE A 56 -4.90 0.53 9.49
C ILE A 56 -4.53 1.88 8.85
N MET A 57 -5.11 2.20 7.70
CA MET A 57 -4.76 3.39 6.90
C MET A 57 -5.61 4.61 7.22
N GLY A 58 -6.70 4.46 7.99
CA GLY A 58 -7.53 5.58 8.45
C GLY A 58 -6.85 6.46 9.51
N PRO A 59 -7.56 7.45 10.09
CA PRO A 59 -7.02 8.34 11.11
C PRO A 59 -6.42 7.59 12.31
N GLY A 60 -5.32 8.11 12.86
CA GLY A 60 -4.64 7.51 14.01
C GLY A 60 -3.53 8.40 14.55
N LYS A 61 -2.61 7.79 15.32
CA LYS A 61 -1.46 8.51 15.90
C LYS A 61 -0.40 8.91 14.87
N LEU A 62 -0.24 8.10 13.83
CA LEU A 62 0.57 8.46 12.67
C LEU A 62 -0.33 9.15 11.64
N ASP A 63 0.16 10.25 11.08
CA ASP A 63 -0.54 10.93 10.01
C ASP A 63 -0.54 10.06 8.72
N PRO A 64 -1.48 10.34 7.79
CA PRO A 64 -1.59 9.56 6.56
C PRO A 64 -0.32 9.55 5.71
N LYS A 65 0.46 10.65 5.66
CA LYS A 65 1.66 10.74 4.82
C LYS A 65 2.73 9.78 5.34
N THR A 66 2.95 9.73 6.65
CA THR A 66 3.85 8.75 7.27
C THR A 66 3.43 7.32 6.98
N LYS A 67 2.14 6.98 7.10
CA LYS A 67 1.64 5.62 6.80
C LYS A 67 1.91 5.23 5.35
N GLU A 68 1.73 6.17 4.42
CA GLU A 68 1.93 5.91 3.00
C GLU A 68 3.43 5.76 2.64
N PHE A 69 4.32 6.52 3.28
CA PHE A 69 5.76 6.31 3.16
C PHE A 69 6.21 4.95 3.70
N LEU A 70 5.65 4.49 4.83
CA LEU A 70 5.90 3.14 5.35
C LEU A 70 5.43 2.06 4.36
N ALA A 71 4.26 2.25 3.74
CA ALA A 71 3.75 1.34 2.73
C ALA A 71 4.63 1.32 1.47
N LEU A 72 5.12 2.48 1.01
CA LEU A 72 6.09 2.57 -0.08
C LEU A 72 7.41 1.86 0.28
N ALA A 73 7.97 2.11 1.47
CA ALA A 73 9.21 1.50 1.93
C ALA A 73 9.12 -0.04 1.91
N VAL A 74 8.07 -0.60 2.52
CA VAL A 74 7.83 -2.06 2.51
C VAL A 74 7.65 -2.59 1.09
N SER A 75 6.94 -1.84 0.24
CA SER A 75 6.73 -2.22 -1.16
C SER A 75 8.01 -2.26 -1.98
N THR A 76 8.90 -1.29 -1.76
CA THR A 76 10.22 -1.20 -2.39
C THR A 76 11.10 -2.36 -1.97
N VAL A 77 11.21 -2.64 -0.66
CA VAL A 77 12.02 -3.76 -0.16
C VAL A 77 11.51 -5.12 -0.66
N ASN A 78 10.19 -5.27 -0.79
CA ASN A 78 9.55 -6.48 -1.32
C ASN A 78 9.53 -6.55 -2.85
N ASN A 79 10.09 -5.55 -3.56
CA ASN A 79 10.10 -5.47 -5.02
C ASN A 79 8.71 -5.60 -5.67
N CYS A 80 7.66 -5.08 -5.02
CA CYS A 80 6.31 -5.12 -5.58
C CYS A 80 6.09 -3.92 -6.52
N GLU A 81 6.34 -4.09 -7.82
CA GLU A 81 6.20 -3.01 -8.82
C GLU A 81 4.79 -2.36 -8.80
N TYR A 82 3.72 -3.16 -8.74
CA TYR A 82 2.35 -2.64 -8.63
C TYR A 82 2.18 -1.75 -7.39
N CYS A 83 2.74 -2.19 -6.25
CA CYS A 83 2.62 -1.49 -4.98
C CYS A 83 3.47 -0.21 -4.97
N ILE A 84 4.70 -0.27 -5.48
CA ILE A 84 5.59 0.89 -5.65
C ILE A 84 4.87 1.97 -6.45
N ASN A 85 4.29 1.61 -7.59
CA ASN A 85 3.56 2.54 -8.45
C ASN A 85 2.33 3.14 -7.73
N ALA A 86 1.55 2.30 -7.05
CA ALA A 86 0.33 2.73 -6.35
C ALA A 86 0.64 3.70 -5.20
N HIS A 87 1.58 3.35 -4.32
CA HIS A 87 1.93 4.16 -3.15
C HIS A 87 2.68 5.45 -3.54
N THR A 88 3.53 5.40 -4.56
CA THR A 88 4.16 6.60 -5.13
C THR A 88 3.12 7.57 -5.69
N ALA A 89 2.13 7.07 -6.43
CA ALA A 89 1.05 7.90 -6.96
C ALA A 89 0.20 8.53 -5.84
N GLN A 90 -0.06 7.77 -4.77
CA GLN A 90 -0.82 8.27 -3.63
C GLN A 90 -0.06 9.35 -2.85
N LEU A 91 1.24 9.18 -2.59
CA LEU A 91 2.08 10.21 -1.98
C LEU A 91 2.07 11.52 -2.80
N ARG A 92 2.20 11.43 -4.13
CA ARG A 92 2.10 12.59 -5.02
C ARG A 92 0.74 13.29 -4.92
N ARG A 93 -0.37 12.53 -4.85
CA ARG A 93 -1.71 13.10 -4.63
C ARG A 93 -1.85 13.80 -3.28
N MET A 94 -1.04 13.42 -2.30
CA MET A 94 -0.98 14.05 -0.97
C MET A 94 -0.03 15.25 -0.92
N GLY A 95 0.51 15.69 -2.08
CA GLY A 95 1.38 16.86 -2.19
C GLY A 95 2.81 16.62 -1.75
N VAL A 96 3.27 15.36 -1.70
CA VAL A 96 4.67 15.03 -1.41
C VAL A 96 5.54 15.45 -2.58
N SER A 97 6.62 16.18 -2.29
CA SER A 97 7.56 16.67 -3.30
C SER A 97 8.49 15.56 -3.82
N GLU A 98 9.18 15.82 -4.93
CA GLU A 98 10.18 14.88 -5.44
C GLU A 98 11.35 14.73 -4.48
N GLU A 99 11.74 15.81 -3.81
CA GLU A 99 12.77 15.83 -2.77
C GLU A 99 12.37 14.98 -1.57
N GLU A 100 11.15 15.13 -1.05
CA GLU A 100 10.64 14.28 0.05
C GLU A 100 10.61 12.79 -0.37
N LEU A 101 10.24 12.50 -1.62
CA LEU A 101 10.20 11.13 -2.13
C LEU A 101 11.61 10.51 -2.23
N VAL A 102 12.56 11.26 -2.75
CA VAL A 102 13.98 10.84 -2.85
C VAL A 102 14.57 10.65 -1.46
N GLU A 103 14.33 11.57 -0.53
CA GLU A 103 14.77 11.45 0.86
C GLU A 103 14.20 10.19 1.52
N GLY A 104 12.89 9.94 1.36
CA GLY A 104 12.26 8.73 1.88
C GLY A 104 12.87 7.44 1.33
N LEU A 105 13.19 7.38 0.03
CA LEU A 105 13.84 6.23 -0.58
C LEU A 105 15.33 6.12 -0.20
N ALA A 106 16.03 7.23 0.05
CA ALA A 106 17.40 7.22 0.56
C ALA A 106 17.48 6.63 1.97
N VAL A 107 16.48 6.89 2.83
CA VAL A 107 16.35 6.23 4.14
C VAL A 107 16.20 4.71 3.97
N VAL A 108 15.37 4.27 3.04
CA VAL A 108 15.17 2.83 2.75
C VAL A 108 16.46 2.17 2.27
N ASP A 109 17.17 2.81 1.32
CA ASP A 109 18.46 2.33 0.81
C ASP A 109 19.50 2.17 1.92
N LEU A 110 19.69 3.23 2.73
CA LEU A 110 20.63 3.24 3.84
C LEU A 110 20.39 2.07 4.79
N PHE A 111 19.16 1.88 5.26
CA PHE A 111 18.85 0.82 6.21
C PHE A 111 18.89 -0.57 5.57
N CYS A 112 18.54 -0.72 4.29
CA CYS A 112 18.77 -1.98 3.59
C CYS A 112 20.26 -2.35 3.54
N GLY A 113 21.15 -1.37 3.33
CA GLY A 113 22.59 -1.56 3.32
C GLY A 113 23.14 -1.91 4.71
N ILE A 114 22.81 -1.10 5.72
CA ILE A 114 23.24 -1.30 7.11
C ILE A 114 22.78 -2.66 7.64
N ASN A 115 21.51 -3.02 7.43
CA ASN A 115 20.98 -4.30 7.94
C ASN A 115 21.78 -5.49 7.38
N LYS A 116 22.08 -5.50 6.08
CA LYS A 116 22.89 -6.56 5.44
C LYS A 116 24.30 -6.62 6.01
N PHE A 117 24.92 -5.46 6.26
CA PHE A 117 26.27 -5.37 6.83
C PHE A 117 26.31 -5.96 8.24
N LEU A 118 25.39 -5.55 9.11
CA LEU A 118 25.31 -6.03 10.49
C LEU A 118 24.98 -7.53 10.56
N ASP A 119 23.99 -7.98 9.77
CA ASP A 119 23.60 -9.39 9.70
C ASP A 119 24.75 -10.28 9.21
N GLY A 120 25.49 -9.82 8.19
CA GLY A 120 26.62 -10.54 7.63
C GLY A 120 27.77 -10.74 8.63
N LEU A 121 27.94 -9.79 9.56
CA LEU A 121 28.97 -9.82 10.59
C LEU A 121 28.47 -10.34 11.95
N ARG A 122 27.16 -10.57 12.10
CA ARG A 122 26.52 -10.94 13.37
C ARG A 122 26.84 -9.96 14.51
N VAL A 123 26.83 -8.67 14.20
CA VAL A 123 27.10 -7.61 15.20
C VAL A 123 25.94 -7.55 16.20
N GLU A 124 26.25 -7.61 17.49
CA GLU A 124 25.28 -7.42 18.58
C GLU A 124 25.08 -5.93 18.89
N SER A 125 23.85 -5.53 19.23
CA SER A 125 23.56 -4.17 19.67
C SER A 125 24.06 -3.94 21.10
N ASP A 126 24.80 -2.86 21.30
CA ASP A 126 25.23 -2.36 22.62
C ASP A 126 24.32 -1.23 23.16
N LEU A 127 23.36 -0.77 22.34
CA LEU A 127 22.33 0.16 22.75
C LEU A 127 21.35 -0.52 23.72
N LYS A 128 21.20 0.08 24.92
CA LYS A 128 20.27 -0.34 25.97
C LYS A 128 18.91 0.32 25.82
#